data_AF-A0A318LN54-F1
#
_entry.id   AF-A0A318LN54-F1
#
_cell.length_a   1.000
_cell.length_b   1.000
_cell.length_c   1.000
_cell.angle_alpha   90.00
_cell.angle_beta   90.00
_cell.angle_gamma   90.00
#
_symmetry.space_group_name_H-M   'P 1'
#
loop_
_entity.id
_entity.type
_entity.pdbx_description
1 polymer ?
#
loop_
_entity_poly.entity_id
_entity_poly.type
_entity_poly.pdbx_seq_one_letter_code
_entity_poly.pdbx_strand_id
1 'polypeptide(L)'
;MNDPATEYRPGPFSPLGGRPTRDEPVLAPVFGSWRDMVGRTLLLHPLGAAAGVVLLVLDGGQSGLAAPVLLVATLGPLWLNNLTAWFVSVAPTKRLLDEPGRYVTAREGGLRYSTLAVALRIADVPEERWVLLRLGAGARAQLRADPRLWLVGPGRKGVALAATPGSAMLRVARVQSRPPRGARPVTPLAYGPSAPCDDAAVQAHMRSRRRISALSSVWWLLVLGWLVQSHLPVLLRTEDPGRNAWVLAAALAIAGLAVFSAGAYLTEFVRAGRAGRALTWTPLPATIDGEIEHSGHLTAHAKGRVRLPDGTERLVSFAGVSPDLLADVASSGLLWVLGALRHGGRAVAGVPGRPLAESVTLGRRTMEG
;
A
#
# COMPACT_ATOMS: atom_id res chain seq x y z
N MET A 1 35.18 2.28 32.87
CA MET A 1 34.21 3.37 32.69
C MET A 1 33.67 3.19 31.28
N ASN A 2 32.57 2.45 31.14
CA ASN A 2 32.01 2.12 29.83
C ASN A 2 31.20 3.32 29.36
N ASP A 3 31.66 3.96 28.29
CA ASP A 3 30.84 4.90 27.53
C ASP A 3 29.57 4.14 27.10
N PRO A 4 28.37 4.57 27.51
CA PRO A 4 27.15 4.01 26.96
C PRO A 4 27.18 4.34 25.47
N ALA A 5 27.33 3.29 24.65
CA ALA A 5 27.23 3.35 23.21
C ALA A 5 26.09 4.29 22.85
N THR A 6 26.46 5.44 22.30
CA THR A 6 25.55 6.46 21.81
C THR A 6 24.60 5.75 20.88
N GLU A 7 23.34 5.76 21.30
CA GLU A 7 22.17 5.11 20.73
C GLU A 7 22.14 5.28 19.20
N TYR A 8 22.74 4.34 18.47
CA TYR A 8 22.62 4.28 17.01
C TYR A 8 21.19 3.90 16.68
N ARG A 9 20.34 4.91 16.53
CA ARG A 9 19.05 4.78 15.86
C ARG A 9 19.33 4.89 14.37
N PRO A 10 19.33 3.79 13.59
CA PRO A 10 19.31 3.95 12.15
C PRO A 10 18.11 4.83 11.82
N GLY A 11 18.41 5.99 11.23
CA GLY A 11 17.39 6.93 10.80
C GLY A 11 16.46 6.25 9.81
N PRO A 12 15.18 6.67 9.75
CA PRO A 12 14.30 6.18 8.72
C PRO A 12 14.92 6.38 7.34
N PHE A 13 14.58 5.51 6.37
CA PHE A 13 14.91 5.76 4.97
C PHE A 13 14.64 7.24 4.63
N SER A 14 15.67 7.91 4.15
CA SER A 14 15.65 9.31 3.76
C SER A 14 16.09 9.41 2.31
N PRO A 15 15.32 10.06 1.43
CA PRO A 15 15.81 10.44 0.11
C PRO A 15 17.10 11.26 0.24
N LEU A 16 18.00 11.16 -0.76
CA LEU A 16 19.30 11.83 -0.68
C LEU A 16 19.16 13.36 -0.75
N GLY A 17 18.18 13.85 -1.52
CA GLY A 17 17.91 15.27 -1.62
C GLY A 17 18.94 16.06 -2.42
N GLY A 18 18.64 17.35 -2.65
CA GLY A 18 19.55 18.26 -3.37
C GLY A 18 19.75 17.94 -4.86
N ARG A 19 19.08 16.92 -5.39
CA ARG A 19 19.12 16.48 -6.79
C ARG A 19 17.71 16.22 -7.32
N PRO A 20 17.52 16.18 -8.64
CA PRO A 20 16.23 15.84 -9.23
C PRO A 20 15.67 14.53 -8.66
N THR A 21 14.38 14.52 -8.33
CA THR A 21 13.71 13.35 -7.73
C THR A 21 13.74 12.12 -8.65
N ARG A 22 13.82 12.32 -9.97
CA ARG A 22 14.00 11.24 -10.95
C ARG A 22 15.31 10.46 -10.78
N ASP A 23 16.31 11.07 -10.14
CA ASP A 23 17.62 10.47 -9.87
C ASP A 23 17.66 9.79 -8.49
N GLU A 24 16.54 9.79 -7.75
CA GLU A 24 16.42 9.06 -6.49
C GLU A 24 16.24 7.56 -6.76
N PRO A 25 17.17 6.69 -6.29
CA PRO A 25 17.24 5.28 -6.68
C PRO A 25 16.06 4.46 -6.17
N VAL A 26 15.38 4.94 -5.12
CA VAL A 26 14.22 4.26 -4.54
C VAL A 26 12.91 4.92 -4.99
N LEU A 27 12.81 6.26 -4.95
CA LEU A 27 11.55 6.94 -5.23
C LEU A 27 11.17 6.89 -6.72
N ALA A 28 12.13 7.08 -7.62
CA ALA A 28 11.84 7.17 -9.05
C ALA A 28 11.34 5.84 -9.64
N PRO A 29 11.94 4.66 -9.33
CA PRO A 29 11.43 3.38 -9.82
C PRO A 29 10.03 3.03 -9.27
N VAL A 30 9.77 3.35 -8.00
CA VAL A 30 8.44 3.13 -7.38
C VAL A 30 7.38 3.98 -8.07
N PHE A 31 7.67 5.27 -8.31
CA PHE A 31 6.76 6.15 -9.03
C PHE A 31 6.58 5.72 -10.50
N GLY A 32 7.64 5.31 -11.18
CA GLY A 32 7.58 4.75 -12.53
C GLY A 32 6.65 3.54 -12.60
N SER A 33 6.84 2.59 -11.69
CA SER A 33 6.00 1.39 -11.57
C SER A 33 4.53 1.73 -11.31
N TRP A 34 4.27 2.73 -10.45
CA TRP A 34 2.91 3.23 -10.22
C TRP A 34 2.28 3.80 -11.49
N ARG A 35 3.02 4.64 -12.21
CA ARG A 35 2.54 5.26 -13.45
C ARG A 35 2.23 4.19 -14.50
N ASP A 36 3.11 3.23 -14.69
CA ASP A 36 2.96 2.20 -15.70
C ASP A 36 1.80 1.25 -15.36
N MET A 37 1.57 0.98 -14.07
CA MET A 37 0.37 0.30 -13.60
C MET A 37 -0.91 1.06 -13.96
N VAL A 38 -0.99 2.35 -13.61
CA VAL A 38 -2.17 3.18 -13.92
C VAL A 38 -2.37 3.22 -15.44
N GLY A 39 -1.30 3.40 -16.21
CA GLY A 39 -1.33 3.40 -17.68
C GLY A 39 -1.91 2.09 -18.26
N ARG A 40 -1.41 0.93 -17.82
CA ARG A 40 -1.92 -0.37 -18.28
C ARG A 40 -3.39 -0.58 -17.91
N THR A 41 -3.77 -0.22 -16.69
CA THR A 41 -5.14 -0.42 -16.21
C THR A 41 -6.16 0.54 -16.84
N LEU A 42 -5.73 1.68 -17.39
CA LEU A 42 -6.57 2.53 -18.23
C LEU A 42 -7.02 1.83 -19.52
N LEU A 43 -6.22 0.89 -20.04
CA LEU A 43 -6.53 0.13 -21.25
C LEU A 43 -7.29 -1.16 -20.91
N LEU A 44 -6.87 -1.88 -19.86
CA LEU A 44 -7.44 -3.20 -19.54
C LEU A 44 -8.85 -3.13 -18.94
N HIS A 45 -9.11 -2.19 -18.01
CA HIS A 45 -10.43 -2.08 -17.38
C HIS A 45 -11.59 -1.79 -18.35
N PRO A 46 -11.49 -0.85 -19.31
CA PRO A 46 -12.58 -0.60 -20.24
C PRO A 46 -12.79 -1.76 -21.21
N LEU A 47 -11.74 -2.51 -21.59
CA LEU A 47 -11.89 -3.72 -22.39
C LEU A 47 -12.70 -4.79 -21.65
N GLY A 48 -12.43 -5.01 -20.36
CA GLY A 48 -13.22 -5.94 -19.57
C GLY A 48 -14.66 -5.47 -19.31
N ALA A 49 -14.87 -4.16 -19.13
CA ALA A 49 -16.21 -3.58 -19.04
C ALA A 49 -16.98 -3.75 -20.37
N ALA A 50 -16.33 -3.48 -21.51
CA ALA A 50 -16.90 -3.66 -22.84
C ALA A 50 -17.25 -5.13 -23.11
N ALA A 51 -16.40 -6.07 -22.70
CA ALA A 51 -16.73 -7.50 -22.74
C ALA A 51 -18.04 -7.77 -21.97
N GLY A 52 -18.18 -7.25 -20.74
CA GLY A 52 -19.42 -7.36 -19.98
C GLY A 52 -20.65 -6.81 -20.72
N VAL A 53 -20.53 -5.66 -21.39
CA VAL A 53 -21.62 -5.09 -22.22
C VAL A 53 -21.95 -6.00 -23.41
N VAL A 54 -20.94 -6.50 -24.13
CA VAL A 54 -21.15 -7.44 -25.25
C VAL A 54 -21.87 -8.69 -24.78
N LEU A 55 -21.50 -9.23 -23.61
CA LEU A 55 -22.18 -10.38 -23.02
C LEU A 55 -23.66 -10.08 -22.68
N LEU A 56 -24.00 -8.88 -22.20
CA LEU A 56 -25.40 -8.49 -21.98
C LEU A 56 -26.21 -8.47 -23.28
N VAL A 57 -25.62 -7.94 -24.35
CA VAL A 57 -26.32 -7.73 -25.63
C VAL A 57 -26.52 -9.06 -26.36
N LEU A 58 -25.49 -9.91 -26.41
CA LEU A 58 -25.54 -11.16 -27.18
C LEU A 58 -26.40 -12.24 -26.52
N ASP A 59 -26.47 -12.29 -25.19
CA ASP A 59 -27.23 -13.30 -24.46
C ASP A 59 -28.74 -12.99 -24.38
N GLY A 60 -29.14 -11.74 -24.63
CA GLY A 60 -30.54 -11.31 -24.49
C GLY A 60 -31.12 -11.52 -23.08
N GLY A 61 -30.26 -11.73 -22.07
CA GLY A 61 -30.62 -11.99 -20.68
C GLY A 61 -31.10 -13.41 -20.37
N GLN A 62 -30.95 -14.37 -21.28
CA GLN A 62 -31.51 -15.72 -21.12
C GLN A 62 -30.69 -16.64 -20.21
N SER A 63 -29.38 -16.40 -20.03
CA SER A 63 -28.50 -17.28 -19.25
C SER A 63 -27.91 -16.65 -17.97
N GLY A 64 -28.45 -15.49 -17.58
CA GLY A 64 -28.25 -14.85 -16.28
C GLY A 64 -27.41 -13.58 -16.35
N LEU A 65 -27.91 -12.50 -15.75
CA LEU A 65 -27.32 -11.15 -15.86
C LEU A 65 -26.16 -10.88 -14.89
N ALA A 66 -25.92 -11.74 -13.91
CA ALA A 66 -25.00 -11.42 -12.82
C ALA A 66 -23.56 -11.25 -13.29
N ALA A 67 -22.99 -12.23 -14.00
CA ALA A 67 -21.62 -12.15 -14.52
C ALA A 67 -21.35 -10.88 -15.36
N PRO A 68 -22.14 -10.57 -16.40
CA PRO A 68 -21.89 -9.37 -17.19
C PRO A 68 -22.12 -8.06 -16.42
N VAL A 69 -23.14 -7.99 -15.55
CA VAL A 69 -23.36 -6.80 -14.71
C VAL A 69 -22.21 -6.60 -13.74
N LEU A 70 -21.68 -7.68 -13.13
CA LEU A 70 -20.53 -7.61 -12.24
C LEU A 70 -19.27 -7.08 -12.95
N LEU A 71 -19.01 -7.50 -14.19
CA LEU A 71 -17.90 -6.99 -14.98
C LEU A 71 -18.01 -5.48 -15.21
N VAL A 72 -19.18 -5.00 -15.65
CA VAL A 72 -19.41 -3.57 -15.90
C VAL A 72 -19.36 -2.76 -14.60
N ALA A 73 -20.07 -3.22 -13.56
CA ALA A 73 -20.18 -2.53 -12.28
C ALA A 73 -18.86 -2.50 -11.49
N THR A 74 -17.94 -3.43 -11.75
CA THR A 74 -16.62 -3.46 -11.10
C THR A 74 -15.58 -2.70 -11.93
N LEU A 75 -15.44 -3.05 -13.22
CA LEU A 75 -14.36 -2.53 -14.06
C LEU A 75 -14.64 -1.11 -14.57
N GLY A 76 -15.91 -0.73 -14.76
CA GLY A 76 -16.29 0.64 -15.17
C GLY A 76 -15.86 1.69 -14.14
N PRO A 77 -16.26 1.58 -12.86
CA PRO A 77 -15.82 2.50 -11.82
C PRO A 77 -14.30 2.48 -11.58
N LEU A 78 -13.65 1.32 -11.68
CA LEU A 78 -12.19 1.22 -11.58
C LEU A 78 -11.49 1.94 -12.74
N TRP A 79 -12.03 1.85 -13.96
CA TRP A 79 -11.55 2.62 -15.10
C TRP A 79 -11.70 4.12 -14.86
N LEU A 80 -12.87 4.59 -14.42
CA LEU A 80 -13.10 6.02 -14.14
C LEU A 80 -12.20 6.55 -13.02
N ASN A 81 -11.97 5.75 -11.98
CA ASN A 81 -11.02 6.07 -10.92
C ASN A 81 -9.59 6.19 -11.48
N ASN A 82 -9.16 5.26 -12.33
CA ASN A 82 -7.83 5.30 -12.94
C ASN A 82 -7.69 6.46 -13.92
N LEU A 83 -8.75 6.79 -14.66
CA LEU A 83 -8.82 7.97 -15.54
C LEU A 83 -8.61 9.24 -14.74
N THR A 84 -9.32 9.35 -13.61
CA THR A 84 -9.17 10.48 -12.67
C THR A 84 -7.75 10.53 -12.10
N ALA A 85 -7.21 9.40 -11.63
CA ALA A 85 -5.85 9.31 -11.13
C ALA A 85 -4.83 9.72 -12.20
N TRP A 86 -5.02 9.29 -13.46
CA TRP A 86 -4.11 9.64 -14.54
C TRP A 86 -4.08 11.14 -14.81
N PHE A 87 -5.23 11.75 -15.07
CA PHE A 87 -5.29 13.16 -15.47
C PHE A 87 -5.07 14.14 -14.32
N VAL A 88 -5.52 13.79 -13.11
CA VAL A 88 -5.44 14.69 -11.95
C VAL A 88 -4.15 14.48 -11.16
N SER A 89 -3.60 13.27 -11.14
CA SER A 89 -2.49 12.88 -10.27
C SER A 89 -1.23 12.50 -11.04
N VAL A 90 -1.27 11.55 -11.96
CA VAL A 90 -0.06 10.95 -12.55
C VAL A 90 0.54 11.80 -13.67
N ALA A 91 -0.25 12.17 -14.68
CA ALA A 91 0.25 12.91 -15.83
C ALA A 91 0.85 14.29 -15.47
N PRO A 92 0.23 15.10 -14.58
CA PRO A 92 0.78 16.41 -14.21
C PRO A 92 2.07 16.32 -13.40
N THR A 93 2.30 15.21 -12.68
CA THR A 93 3.40 15.08 -11.72
C THR A 93 4.69 14.54 -12.36
N LYS A 94 4.65 14.06 -13.62
CA LYS A 94 5.85 13.61 -14.34
C LYS A 94 6.95 14.67 -14.37
N ARG A 95 6.59 15.94 -14.59
CA ARG A 95 7.55 17.06 -14.64
C ARG A 95 8.10 17.44 -13.27
N LEU A 96 7.40 17.09 -12.18
CA LEU A 96 7.90 17.35 -10.83
C LEU A 96 9.10 16.47 -10.48
N LEU A 97 9.27 15.33 -11.16
CA LEU A 97 10.43 14.49 -10.91
C LEU A 97 11.75 15.14 -11.33
N ASP A 98 11.69 16.13 -12.21
CA ASP A 98 12.88 16.92 -12.60
C ASP A 98 13.28 17.93 -11.50
N GLU A 99 12.40 18.18 -10.52
CA GLU A 99 12.68 19.08 -9.42
C GLU A 99 13.31 18.36 -8.22
N PRO A 100 14.18 19.04 -7.46
CA PRO A 100 14.72 18.50 -6.23
C PRO A 100 13.65 18.43 -5.14
N GLY A 101 13.67 17.33 -4.40
CA GLY A 101 12.87 17.21 -3.20
C GLY A 101 13.53 17.87 -1.99
N ARG A 102 12.72 18.20 -0.99
CA ARG A 102 13.18 18.71 0.31
C ARG A 102 12.28 18.24 1.44
N TYR A 103 12.85 18.11 2.64
CA TYR A 103 12.02 17.95 3.84
C TYR A 103 11.37 19.27 4.21
N VAL A 104 10.09 19.19 4.55
CA VAL A 104 9.32 20.27 5.17
C VAL A 104 8.81 19.78 6.51
N THR A 105 9.02 20.58 7.55
CA THR A 105 8.53 20.31 8.90
C THR A 105 7.27 21.11 9.15
N ALA A 106 6.32 20.53 9.87
CA ALA A 106 5.17 21.28 10.34
C ALA A 106 5.61 22.36 11.34
N ARG A 107 5.09 23.58 11.18
CA ARG A 107 5.12 24.55 12.28
C ARG A 107 4.38 23.98 13.49
N GLU A 108 4.73 24.38 14.71
CA GLU A 108 3.98 23.99 15.91
C GLU A 108 2.48 24.31 15.75
N GLY A 109 1.61 23.35 16.08
CA GLY A 109 0.16 23.44 15.83
C GLY A 109 -0.26 23.46 14.34
N GLY A 110 0.68 23.27 13.42
CA GLY A 110 0.52 23.35 11.97
C GLY A 110 -0.02 22.09 11.30
N LEU A 111 -0.39 21.06 12.06
CA LEU A 111 -0.99 19.83 11.55
C LEU A 111 -2.51 19.84 11.78
N ARG A 112 -3.28 19.71 10.69
CA ARG A 112 -4.75 19.70 10.73
C ARG A 112 -5.35 18.57 9.92
N TYR A 113 -6.38 17.91 10.44
CA TYR A 113 -7.08 16.81 9.75
C TYR A 113 -8.48 17.19 9.33
N SER A 114 -8.84 16.78 8.12
CA SER A 114 -10.24 16.64 7.70
C SER A 114 -10.60 15.14 7.61
N THR A 115 -11.85 14.85 7.25
CA THR A 115 -12.29 13.47 7.02
C THR A 115 -11.40 12.74 6.02
N LEU A 116 -10.99 13.42 4.94
CA LEU A 116 -10.32 12.80 3.80
C LEU A 116 -8.84 13.17 3.65
N ALA A 117 -8.38 14.25 4.27
CA ALA A 117 -7.05 14.80 4.03
C ALA A 117 -6.34 15.22 5.31
N VAL A 118 -5.02 15.24 5.22
CA VAL A 118 -4.11 15.88 6.15
C VAL A 118 -3.66 17.20 5.52
N ALA A 119 -3.57 18.24 6.33
CA ALA A 119 -3.00 19.52 5.99
C ALA A 119 -1.82 19.80 6.92
N LEU A 120 -0.65 20.02 6.34
CA LEU A 120 0.58 20.36 7.05
C LEU A 120 1.03 21.77 6.65
N ARG A 121 1.14 22.67 7.62
CA ARG A 121 1.66 24.03 7.42
C ARG A 121 3.17 23.99 7.33
N ILE A 122 3.73 24.50 6.24
CA ILE A 122 5.18 24.55 6.02
C ILE A 122 5.78 25.60 6.97
N ALA A 123 6.77 25.22 7.77
CA ALA A 123 7.40 26.11 8.75
C ALA A 123 8.33 27.16 8.10
N ASP A 124 9.10 26.75 7.10
CA ASP A 124 10.26 27.51 6.57
C ASP A 124 9.90 28.50 5.45
N VAL A 125 8.64 28.96 5.40
CA VAL A 125 8.20 29.97 4.43
C VAL A 125 7.48 31.12 5.14
N PRO A 126 7.80 32.38 4.78
CA PRO A 126 7.18 33.55 5.39
C PRO A 126 5.67 33.62 5.07
N GLU A 127 5.29 33.19 3.87
CA GLU A 127 3.90 33.06 3.48
C GLU A 127 3.25 31.81 4.09
N GLU A 128 1.99 31.94 4.50
CA GLU A 128 1.22 30.79 4.95
C GLU A 128 0.96 29.82 3.78
N ARG A 129 1.62 28.65 3.84
CA ARG A 129 1.49 27.58 2.85
C ARG A 129 1.16 26.27 3.54
N TRP A 130 0.19 25.55 2.98
CA TRP A 130 -0.33 24.28 3.47
C TRP A 130 -0.19 23.19 2.41
N VAL A 131 0.41 22.07 2.79
CA VAL A 131 0.46 20.84 2.00
C VAL A 131 -0.76 20.00 2.34
N LEU A 132 -1.66 19.81 1.37
CA LEU A 132 -2.80 18.88 1.45
C LEU A 132 -2.43 17.54 0.84
N LEU A 133 -2.67 16.45 1.58
CA LEU A 133 -2.48 15.10 1.09
C LEU A 133 -3.54 14.14 1.66
N ARG A 134 -3.94 13.16 0.85
CA ARG A 134 -4.85 12.08 1.29
C ARG A 134 -4.03 10.93 1.84
N LEU A 135 -4.16 10.69 3.15
CA LEU A 135 -3.46 9.63 3.86
C LEU A 135 -4.43 8.66 4.53
N GLY A 136 -4.04 7.38 4.55
CA GLY A 136 -4.71 6.35 5.35
C GLY A 136 -4.43 6.51 6.84
N ALA A 137 -5.21 5.82 7.69
CA ALA A 137 -5.18 5.99 9.14
C ALA A 137 -3.78 5.82 9.75
N GLY A 138 -3.02 4.83 9.30
CA GLY A 138 -1.65 4.59 9.77
C GLY A 138 -0.68 5.73 9.46
N ALA A 139 -0.64 6.21 8.20
CA ALA A 139 0.21 7.35 7.82
C ALA A 139 -0.22 8.65 8.50
N ARG A 140 -1.52 8.82 8.81
CA ARG A 140 -1.99 9.92 9.67
C ARG A 140 -1.46 9.79 11.09
N ALA A 141 -1.46 8.60 11.68
CA ALA A 141 -0.89 8.41 13.01
C ALA A 141 0.62 8.65 13.02
N GLN A 142 1.34 8.19 11.99
CA GLN A 142 2.77 8.48 11.81
C GLN A 142 3.03 9.99 11.77
N LEU A 143 2.31 10.77 10.96
CA LEU A 143 2.49 12.22 10.89
C LEU A 143 2.17 12.98 12.18
N ARG A 144 1.37 12.40 13.10
CA ARG A 144 1.15 13.01 14.42
C ARG A 144 2.36 12.87 15.33
N ALA A 145 3.14 11.81 15.14
CA ALA A 145 4.34 11.54 15.93
C ALA A 145 5.59 12.18 15.29
N ASP A 146 5.69 12.14 13.96
CA ASP A 146 6.76 12.76 13.18
C ASP A 146 6.17 13.66 12.09
N PRO A 147 5.91 14.96 12.39
CA PRO A 147 5.21 15.88 11.50
C PRO A 147 6.13 16.47 10.43
N ARG A 148 6.88 15.60 9.74
CA ARG A 148 7.74 15.93 8.60
C ARG A 148 7.19 15.31 7.32
N LEU A 149 7.43 15.97 6.18
CA LEU A 149 7.13 15.43 4.87
C LEU A 149 8.31 15.67 3.94
N TRP A 150 8.64 14.68 3.12
CA TRP A 150 9.41 14.92 1.91
C TRP A 150 8.49 15.53 0.86
N LEU A 151 8.87 16.64 0.24
CA LEU A 151 8.05 17.39 -0.71
C LEU A 151 8.85 17.68 -1.99
N VAL A 152 8.22 17.48 -3.14
CA VAL A 152 8.74 17.82 -4.47
C VAL A 152 7.77 18.77 -5.17
N GLY A 153 8.27 19.90 -5.66
CA GLY A 153 7.47 21.03 -6.13
C GLY A 153 7.26 22.12 -5.05
N PRO A 154 6.20 22.95 -5.15
CA PRO A 154 5.02 22.78 -5.99
C PRO A 154 5.20 23.24 -7.45
N GLY A 155 4.59 22.50 -8.38
CA GLY A 155 4.48 22.90 -9.78
C GLY A 155 3.20 23.69 -10.09
N ARG A 156 2.76 23.61 -11.35
CA ARG A 156 1.56 24.33 -11.84
C ARG A 156 0.32 24.00 -11.00
N LYS A 157 -0.49 25.02 -10.70
CA LYS A 157 -1.73 24.90 -9.91
C LYS A 157 -1.51 24.34 -8.49
N GLY A 158 -0.29 24.45 -7.95
CA GLY A 158 0.06 24.00 -6.61
C GLY A 158 0.16 22.47 -6.49
N VAL A 159 0.23 21.71 -7.58
CA VAL A 159 0.41 20.26 -7.52
C VAL A 159 1.82 19.95 -7.02
N ALA A 160 1.95 19.02 -6.09
CA ALA A 160 3.22 18.56 -5.53
C ALA A 160 3.21 17.03 -5.38
N LEU A 161 4.38 16.44 -5.16
CA LEU A 161 4.51 15.08 -4.66
C LEU A 161 5.01 15.13 -3.22
N ALA A 162 4.47 14.27 -2.37
CA ALA A 162 4.87 14.18 -0.98
C ALA A 162 5.00 12.73 -0.51
N ALA A 163 5.96 12.46 0.37
CA ALA A 163 6.10 11.19 1.07
C ALA A 163 6.26 11.42 2.57
N THR A 164 5.74 10.50 3.39
CA THR A 164 6.01 10.51 4.83
C THR A 164 7.44 10.02 5.10
N PRO A 165 8.02 10.34 6.26
CA PRO A 165 9.38 9.90 6.60
C PRO A 165 9.49 8.38 6.48
N GLY A 166 10.52 7.89 5.80
CA GLY A 166 10.70 6.46 5.61
C GLY A 166 9.73 5.78 4.64
N SER A 167 8.97 6.53 3.85
CA SER A 167 8.15 6.00 2.76
C SER A 167 8.82 6.24 1.41
N ALA A 168 8.92 5.20 0.60
CA ALA A 168 9.33 5.24 -0.79
C ALA A 168 8.17 5.62 -1.73
N MET A 169 6.94 5.65 -1.21
CA MET A 169 5.74 5.92 -2.01
C MET A 169 5.45 7.43 -2.09
N LEU A 170 5.76 8.04 -3.24
CA LEU A 170 5.33 9.40 -3.55
C LEU A 170 3.82 9.47 -3.76
N ARG A 171 3.16 10.36 -3.02
CA ARG A 171 1.73 10.64 -3.12
C ARG A 171 1.50 12.02 -3.68
N VAL A 172 0.44 12.17 -4.47
CA VAL A 172 0.04 13.50 -4.94
C VAL A 172 -0.47 14.34 -3.79
N ALA A 173 0.07 15.54 -3.70
CA ALA A 173 -0.28 16.57 -2.74
C ALA A 173 -0.66 17.87 -3.47
N ARG A 174 -1.28 18.79 -2.74
CA ARG A 174 -1.56 20.14 -3.22
C ARG A 174 -1.08 21.17 -2.21
N VAL A 175 -0.23 22.10 -2.65
CA VAL A 175 0.20 23.26 -1.88
C VAL A 175 -0.77 24.40 -2.14
N GLN A 176 -1.33 24.97 -1.07
CA GLN A 176 -2.30 26.06 -1.11
C GLN A 176 -2.07 27.06 0.02
N SER A 177 -2.60 28.27 -0.09
CA SER A 177 -2.37 29.36 0.88
C SER A 177 -3.25 29.29 2.14
N ARG A 178 -4.23 28.39 2.17
CA ARG A 178 -5.19 28.26 3.29
C ARG A 178 -5.37 26.80 3.68
N PRO A 179 -5.67 26.48 4.95
CA PRO A 179 -6.01 25.11 5.33
C PRO A 179 -7.33 24.68 4.66
N PRO A 180 -7.60 23.36 4.56
CA PRO A 180 -8.89 22.88 4.06
C PRO A 180 -10.01 23.38 4.97
N ARG A 181 -11.17 23.72 4.37
CA ARG A 181 -12.37 24.05 5.14
C ARG A 181 -12.74 22.89 6.06
N GLY A 182 -13.01 23.21 7.33
CA GLY A 182 -13.37 22.22 8.36
C GLY A 182 -12.20 21.38 8.89
N ALA A 183 -10.95 21.64 8.50
CA ALA A 183 -9.79 20.94 9.04
C ALA A 183 -9.54 21.35 10.50
N ARG A 184 -9.50 20.37 11.40
CA ARG A 184 -9.34 20.58 12.84
C ARG A 184 -7.88 20.39 13.26
N PRO A 185 -7.36 21.17 14.23
CA PRO A 185 -6.06 20.92 14.84
C PRO A 185 -5.97 19.50 15.39
N VAL A 186 -4.75 18.96 15.39
CA VAL A 186 -4.48 17.60 15.85
C VAL A 186 -3.46 17.64 16.99
N THR A 187 -3.77 16.94 18.07
CA THR A 187 -2.82 16.75 19.17
C THR A 187 -1.66 15.87 18.70
N PRO A 188 -0.39 16.32 18.86
CA PRO A 188 0.78 15.50 18.60
C PRO A 188 0.73 14.18 19.38
N LEU A 189 1.35 13.14 18.83
CA LEU A 189 1.58 11.89 19.55
C LEU A 189 3.02 11.86 20.01
N ALA A 190 3.27 11.25 21.18
CA ALA A 190 4.63 10.98 21.61
C ALA A 190 5.30 10.05 20.59
N TYR A 191 6.50 10.45 20.15
CA TYR A 191 7.35 9.61 19.33
C TYR A 191 8.30 8.83 20.24
N GLY A 192 8.34 7.51 20.09
CA GLY A 192 9.24 6.68 20.88
C GLY A 192 9.11 5.19 20.54
N PRO A 193 10.09 4.37 20.95
CA PRO A 193 10.00 2.94 20.83
C PRO A 193 8.83 2.43 21.67
N SER A 194 7.85 1.80 21.02
CA SER A 194 6.71 1.16 21.66
C SER A 194 6.56 -0.25 21.14
N ALA A 195 5.94 -1.13 21.93
CA ALA A 195 5.51 -2.43 21.44
C ALA A 195 4.58 -2.27 20.21
N PRO A 196 4.53 -3.23 19.28
CA PRO A 196 3.63 -3.15 18.12
C PRO A 196 2.16 -2.98 18.50
N CYS A 197 1.73 -3.54 19.65
CA CYS A 197 0.39 -3.39 20.19
C CYS A 197 0.06 -1.95 20.63
N ASP A 198 1.08 -1.18 21.03
CA ASP A 198 0.95 0.19 21.55
C ASP A 198 1.31 1.25 20.51
N ASP A 199 1.95 0.84 19.42
CA ASP A 199 2.33 1.72 18.31
C ASP A 199 1.08 2.22 17.57
N ALA A 200 0.79 3.52 17.73
CA ALA A 200 -0.39 4.14 17.13
C ALA A 200 -0.44 4.04 15.59
N ALA A 201 0.72 4.10 14.91
CA ALA A 201 0.80 4.03 13.45
C ALA A 201 0.51 2.60 12.96
N VAL A 202 1.15 1.61 13.58
CA VAL A 202 0.92 0.19 13.29
C VAL A 202 -0.50 -0.21 13.63
N GLN A 203 -1.03 0.17 14.79
CA GLN A 203 -2.39 -0.16 15.19
C GLN A 203 -3.43 0.46 14.24
N ALA A 204 -3.28 1.73 13.88
CA ALA A 204 -4.18 2.37 12.92
C ALA A 204 -4.10 1.71 11.54
N HIS A 205 -2.90 1.28 11.11
CA HIS A 205 -2.72 0.51 9.88
C HIS A 205 -3.40 -0.87 9.95
N MET A 206 -3.19 -1.65 11.02
CA MET A 206 -3.80 -2.97 11.21
C MET A 206 -5.32 -2.89 11.26
N ARG A 207 -5.89 -1.93 11.99
CA ARG A 207 -7.35 -1.73 12.05
C ARG A 207 -7.92 -1.42 10.67
N SER A 208 -7.23 -0.56 9.91
CA SER A 208 -7.62 -0.24 8.53
C SER A 208 -7.57 -1.48 7.64
N ARG A 209 -6.48 -2.26 7.67
CA ARG A 209 -6.34 -3.50 6.89
C ARG A 209 -7.40 -4.53 7.26
N ARG A 210 -7.65 -4.74 8.55
CA ARG A 210 -8.72 -5.64 9.02
C ARG A 210 -10.08 -5.20 8.52
N ARG A 211 -10.42 -3.91 8.65
CA ARG A 211 -11.71 -3.39 8.18
C ARG A 211 -11.88 -3.58 6.69
N ILE A 212 -10.88 -3.21 5.89
CA ILE A 212 -10.91 -3.38 4.43
C ILE A 212 -11.04 -4.86 4.08
N SER A 213 -10.22 -5.73 4.69
CA SER A 213 -10.25 -7.16 4.41
C SER A 213 -11.58 -7.80 4.80
N ALA A 214 -12.19 -7.41 5.93
CA ALA A 214 -13.51 -7.89 6.33
C ALA A 214 -14.58 -7.45 5.32
N LEU A 215 -14.61 -6.16 4.95
CA LEU A 215 -15.56 -5.63 3.97
C LEU A 215 -15.38 -6.30 2.60
N SER A 216 -14.14 -6.48 2.14
CA SER A 216 -13.84 -7.16 0.89
C SER A 216 -14.23 -8.64 0.92
N SER A 217 -14.03 -9.34 2.05
CA SER A 217 -14.45 -10.72 2.20
C SER A 217 -15.97 -10.84 2.10
N VAL A 218 -16.71 -9.99 2.83
CA VAL A 218 -18.17 -9.95 2.78
C VAL A 218 -18.66 -9.63 1.36
N TRP A 219 -18.06 -8.64 0.71
CA TRP A 219 -18.38 -8.28 -0.67
C TRP A 219 -18.23 -9.46 -1.64
N TRP A 220 -17.10 -10.18 -1.58
CA TRP A 220 -16.86 -11.33 -2.46
C TRP A 220 -17.81 -12.51 -2.16
N LEU A 221 -18.20 -12.71 -0.90
CA LEU A 221 -19.23 -13.69 -0.55
C LEU A 221 -20.62 -13.29 -1.07
N LEU A 222 -20.96 -12.00 -1.06
CA LEU A 222 -22.20 -11.51 -1.66
C LEU A 222 -22.19 -11.68 -3.19
N VAL A 223 -21.06 -11.39 -3.85
CA VAL A 223 -20.87 -11.65 -5.28
C VAL A 223 -21.07 -13.14 -5.59
N LEU A 224 -20.46 -14.02 -4.81
CA LEU A 224 -20.62 -15.46 -4.95
C LEU A 224 -22.08 -15.90 -4.76
N GLY A 225 -22.74 -15.42 -3.71
CA GLY A 225 -24.15 -15.70 -3.45
C GLY A 225 -25.05 -15.25 -4.59
N TRP A 226 -24.81 -14.06 -5.15
CA TRP A 226 -25.57 -13.55 -6.29
C TRP A 226 -25.33 -14.36 -7.58
N LEU A 227 -24.08 -14.78 -7.84
CA LEU A 227 -23.76 -15.66 -8.97
C LEU A 227 -24.46 -17.01 -8.84
N VAL A 228 -24.41 -17.64 -7.67
CA VAL A 228 -25.10 -18.91 -7.41
C VAL A 228 -26.61 -18.74 -7.61
N GLN A 229 -27.21 -17.71 -7.01
CA GLN A 229 -28.64 -17.44 -7.16
C GLN A 229 -29.05 -17.22 -8.62
N SER A 230 -28.22 -16.55 -9.41
CA SER A 230 -28.55 -16.17 -10.79
C SER A 230 -28.34 -17.30 -11.80
N HIS A 231 -27.32 -18.14 -11.60
CA HIS A 231 -26.91 -19.15 -12.60
C HIS A 231 -27.25 -20.59 -12.19
N LEU A 232 -27.48 -20.89 -10.91
CA LEU A 232 -27.87 -22.24 -10.48
C LEU A 232 -29.22 -22.70 -11.08
N PRO A 233 -30.28 -21.86 -11.15
CA PRO A 233 -31.53 -22.29 -11.79
C PRO A 233 -31.38 -22.55 -13.29
N VAL A 234 -30.53 -21.78 -13.97
CA VAL A 234 -30.21 -21.99 -15.40
C VAL A 234 -29.53 -23.34 -15.56
N LEU A 235 -28.51 -23.62 -14.74
CA LEU A 235 -27.78 -24.88 -14.74
C LEU A 235 -28.65 -26.11 -14.51
N LEU A 236 -29.61 -26.02 -13.59
CA LEU A 236 -30.49 -27.14 -13.26
C LEU A 236 -31.59 -27.39 -14.30
N ARG A 237 -31.86 -26.43 -15.19
CA ARG A 237 -32.99 -26.48 -16.14
C ARG A 237 -32.58 -26.57 -17.62
N THR A 238 -31.30 -26.36 -17.94
CA THR A 238 -30.84 -26.38 -19.34
C THR A 238 -30.70 -27.80 -19.89
N GLU A 239 -31.53 -28.13 -20.87
CA GLU A 239 -31.43 -29.38 -21.67
C GLU A 239 -30.32 -29.30 -22.75
N ASP A 240 -29.91 -28.09 -23.15
CA ASP A 240 -28.83 -27.84 -24.11
C ASP A 240 -27.66 -27.07 -23.45
N PRO A 241 -26.66 -27.78 -22.92
CA PRO A 241 -25.50 -27.15 -22.27
C PRO A 241 -24.57 -26.42 -23.26
N GLY A 242 -24.63 -26.72 -24.57
CA GLY A 242 -23.75 -26.13 -25.57
C GLY A 242 -24.03 -24.64 -25.80
N ARG A 243 -25.30 -24.26 -25.79
CA ARG A 243 -25.75 -22.87 -26.01
C ARG A 243 -25.29 -21.90 -24.91
N ASN A 244 -25.16 -22.38 -23.67
CA ASN A 244 -24.84 -21.56 -22.49
C ASN A 244 -23.44 -21.86 -21.90
N ALA A 245 -22.65 -22.72 -22.55
CA ALA A 245 -21.36 -23.18 -22.03
C ALA A 245 -20.41 -22.01 -21.70
N TRP A 246 -20.42 -20.96 -22.50
CA TRP A 246 -19.53 -19.81 -22.32
C TRP A 246 -19.96 -18.91 -21.14
N VAL A 247 -21.26 -18.69 -20.91
CA VAL A 247 -21.76 -17.96 -19.72
C VAL A 247 -21.49 -18.74 -18.46
N LEU A 248 -21.68 -20.05 -18.51
CA LEU A 248 -21.35 -20.93 -17.39
C LEU A 248 -19.85 -20.89 -17.08
N ALA A 249 -18.98 -20.98 -18.09
CA ALA A 249 -17.54 -20.88 -17.91
C ALA A 249 -17.15 -19.53 -17.30
N ALA A 250 -17.73 -18.42 -17.76
CA ALA A 250 -17.52 -17.10 -17.19
C ALA A 250 -18.00 -17.01 -15.73
N ALA A 251 -19.20 -17.52 -15.43
CA ALA A 251 -19.74 -17.53 -14.07
C ALA A 251 -18.87 -18.37 -13.11
N LEU A 252 -18.41 -19.55 -13.54
CA LEU A 252 -17.50 -20.40 -12.76
C LEU A 252 -16.13 -19.73 -12.55
N ALA A 253 -15.59 -19.05 -13.57
CA ALA A 253 -14.34 -18.30 -13.45
C ALA A 253 -14.47 -17.16 -12.41
N ILE A 254 -15.56 -16.39 -12.45
CA ILE A 254 -15.81 -15.32 -11.48
C ILE A 254 -16.07 -15.91 -10.09
N ALA A 255 -16.80 -17.03 -9.97
CA ALA A 255 -17.03 -17.72 -8.71
C ALA A 255 -15.71 -18.22 -8.08
N GLY A 256 -14.83 -18.83 -8.87
CA GLY A 256 -13.49 -19.24 -8.45
C GLY A 256 -12.66 -18.06 -7.96
N LEU A 257 -12.70 -16.93 -8.70
CA LEU A 257 -12.05 -15.68 -8.29
C LEU A 257 -12.65 -15.14 -6.98
N ALA A 258 -13.96 -15.21 -6.80
CA ALA A 258 -14.65 -14.75 -5.60
C ALA A 258 -14.26 -15.58 -4.37
N VAL A 259 -14.25 -16.91 -4.49
CA VAL A 259 -13.81 -17.83 -3.43
C VAL A 259 -12.35 -17.58 -3.07
N PHE A 260 -11.47 -17.52 -4.07
CA PHE A 260 -10.05 -17.25 -3.86
C PHE A 260 -9.83 -15.90 -3.18
N SER A 261 -10.49 -14.84 -3.65
CA SER A 261 -10.37 -13.49 -3.11
C SER A 261 -10.90 -13.41 -1.68
N ALA A 262 -12.07 -13.99 -1.40
CA ALA A 262 -12.63 -14.06 -0.05
C ALA A 262 -11.67 -14.80 0.92
N GLY A 263 -11.11 -15.93 0.50
CA GLY A 263 -10.11 -16.68 1.29
C GLY A 263 -8.83 -15.88 1.53
N ALA A 264 -8.34 -15.16 0.52
CA ALA A 264 -7.17 -14.29 0.65
C ALA A 264 -7.40 -13.13 1.63
N TYR A 265 -8.54 -12.43 1.52
CA TYR A 265 -8.89 -11.34 2.44
C TYR A 265 -9.18 -11.85 3.85
N LEU A 266 -9.79 -13.03 4.02
CA LEU A 266 -9.99 -13.61 5.34
C LEU A 266 -8.64 -13.96 6.00
N THR A 267 -7.71 -14.52 5.23
CA THR A 267 -6.33 -14.77 5.69
C THR A 267 -5.66 -13.47 6.12
N GLU A 268 -5.82 -12.40 5.34
CA GLU A 268 -5.27 -11.09 5.66
C GLU A 268 -5.91 -10.49 6.92
N PHE A 269 -7.22 -10.64 7.09
CA PHE A 269 -7.93 -10.22 8.30
C PHE A 269 -7.37 -10.89 9.56
N VAL A 270 -7.14 -12.20 9.50
CA VAL A 270 -6.54 -12.96 10.61
C VAL A 270 -5.09 -12.52 10.83
N ARG A 271 -4.31 -12.35 9.76
CA ARG A 271 -2.91 -11.93 9.82
C ARG A 271 -2.77 -10.55 10.48
N ALA A 272 -3.51 -9.56 10.00
CA ALA A 272 -3.50 -8.21 10.56
C ALA A 272 -3.99 -8.20 12.02
N GLY A 273 -4.94 -9.06 12.38
CA GLY A 273 -5.38 -9.25 13.77
C GLY A 273 -4.30 -9.85 14.69
N ARG A 274 -3.49 -10.79 14.20
CA ARG A 274 -2.35 -11.33 14.96
C ARG A 274 -1.21 -10.33 15.07
N ALA A 275 -0.84 -9.70 13.94
CA ALA A 275 0.19 -8.66 13.89
C ALA A 275 -0.11 -7.50 14.84
N GLY A 276 -1.36 -7.03 14.88
CA GLY A 276 -1.78 -5.96 15.79
C GLY A 276 -1.77 -6.34 17.28
N ARG A 277 -1.55 -7.61 17.64
CA ARG A 277 -1.43 -8.07 19.04
C ARG A 277 -0.01 -8.47 19.42
N ALA A 278 0.96 -8.27 18.53
CA ALA A 278 2.35 -8.56 18.84
C ALA A 278 2.85 -7.63 19.96
N LEU A 279 3.45 -8.23 21.00
CA LEU A 279 3.95 -7.52 22.18
C LEU A 279 5.37 -7.00 22.01
N THR A 280 6.12 -7.54 21.04
CA THR A 280 7.54 -7.24 20.89
C THR A 280 7.91 -6.98 19.44
N TRP A 281 8.84 -6.05 19.25
CA TRP A 281 9.62 -5.93 18.02
C TRP A 281 10.89 -6.75 18.18
N THR A 282 11.16 -7.65 17.24
CA THR A 282 12.40 -8.41 17.19
C THR A 282 13.30 -7.82 16.10
N PRO A 283 14.32 -7.01 16.45
CA PRO A 283 15.28 -6.51 15.47
C PRO A 283 16.18 -7.65 15.01
N LEU A 284 16.36 -7.78 13.70
CA LEU A 284 17.28 -8.74 13.11
C LEU A 284 18.22 -8.02 12.14
N PRO A 285 19.54 -8.14 12.27
CA PRO A 285 20.47 -7.66 11.26
C PRO A 285 20.14 -8.32 9.92
N ALA A 286 19.93 -7.52 8.89
CA ALA A 286 19.55 -8.01 7.57
C ALA A 286 20.23 -7.22 6.45
N THR A 287 20.51 -7.91 5.35
CA THR A 287 21.07 -7.34 4.13
C THR A 287 20.19 -7.75 2.96
N ILE A 288 20.08 -6.88 1.96
CA ILE A 288 19.44 -7.19 0.68
C ILE A 288 20.54 -7.62 -0.28
N ASP A 289 20.36 -8.78 -0.89
CA ASP A 289 21.27 -9.34 -1.88
C ASP A 289 20.76 -8.97 -3.28
N GLY A 290 21.56 -8.23 -4.04
CA GLY A 290 21.25 -7.84 -5.41
C GLY A 290 20.32 -6.64 -5.55
N GLU A 291 19.72 -6.50 -6.73
CA GLU A 291 18.82 -5.39 -7.06
C GLU A 291 17.40 -5.61 -6.53
N ILE A 292 16.72 -4.51 -6.21
CA ILE A 292 15.30 -4.54 -5.80
C ILE A 292 14.43 -4.55 -7.06
N GLU A 293 13.75 -5.68 -7.29
CA GLU A 293 12.84 -5.85 -8.42
C GLU A 293 11.49 -5.20 -8.09
N HIS A 294 11.13 -4.15 -8.83
CA HIS A 294 9.86 -3.47 -8.65
C HIS A 294 8.78 -4.12 -9.50
N SER A 295 7.68 -4.53 -8.86
CA SER A 295 6.50 -5.02 -9.55
C SER A 295 5.56 -3.87 -9.88
N GLY A 296 4.80 -4.02 -10.96
CA GLY A 296 3.80 -3.04 -11.36
C GLY A 296 2.57 -2.97 -10.47
N HIS A 297 2.59 -3.46 -9.23
CA HIS A 297 1.49 -3.38 -8.26
C HIS A 297 1.88 -2.65 -6.98
N LEU A 298 2.84 -1.71 -7.06
CA LEU A 298 3.39 -1.01 -5.89
C LEU A 298 4.00 -1.95 -4.85
N THR A 299 4.42 -3.12 -5.31
CA THR A 299 5.16 -4.08 -4.50
C THR A 299 6.53 -4.28 -5.09
N ALA A 300 7.45 -4.78 -4.28
CA ALA A 300 8.80 -5.09 -4.68
C ALA A 300 9.17 -6.49 -4.19
N HIS A 301 10.13 -7.07 -4.90
CA HIS A 301 10.69 -8.36 -4.65
C HIS A 301 12.20 -8.21 -4.41
N ALA A 302 12.69 -8.90 -3.40
CA ALA A 302 14.11 -8.98 -3.12
C ALA A 302 14.43 -10.28 -2.39
N LYS A 303 15.70 -10.67 -2.47
CA LYS A 303 16.28 -11.69 -1.61
C LYS A 303 17.32 -11.02 -0.72
N GLY A 304 17.66 -11.68 0.36
CA GLY A 304 18.61 -11.16 1.32
C GLY A 304 19.03 -12.20 2.32
N ARG A 305 19.82 -11.76 3.28
CA ARG A 305 20.26 -12.55 4.42
C ARG A 305 19.86 -11.87 5.71
N VAL A 306 19.45 -12.66 6.69
CA VAL A 306 19.11 -12.19 8.03
C VAL A 306 19.88 -13.00 9.06
N ARG A 307 20.45 -12.32 10.04
CA ARG A 307 21.12 -12.93 11.19
C ARG A 307 20.13 -13.06 12.34
N LEU A 308 19.94 -14.27 12.82
CA LEU A 308 19.06 -14.59 13.94
C LEU A 308 19.76 -14.31 15.30
N PRO A 309 18.99 -14.26 16.40
CA PRO A 309 19.56 -14.04 17.73
C PRO A 309 20.56 -15.12 18.18
N ASP A 310 20.47 -16.33 17.62
CA ASP A 310 21.40 -17.43 17.85
C ASP A 310 22.71 -17.30 17.02
N GLY A 311 22.89 -16.19 16.30
CA GLY A 311 24.03 -15.93 15.44
C GLY A 311 23.92 -16.57 14.05
N THR A 312 22.91 -17.43 13.81
CA THR A 312 22.79 -18.12 12.52
C THR A 312 22.29 -17.20 11.41
N GLU A 313 22.87 -17.34 10.22
CA GLU A 313 22.42 -16.62 9.03
C GLU A 313 21.41 -17.47 8.25
N ARG A 314 20.36 -16.80 7.75
CA ARG A 314 19.31 -17.42 6.94
C ARG A 314 18.99 -16.55 5.75
N LEU A 315 18.59 -17.20 4.66
CA LEU A 315 18.00 -16.51 3.52
C LEU A 315 16.65 -15.89 3.94
N VAL A 316 16.40 -14.66 3.52
CA VAL A 316 15.10 -14.01 3.61
C VAL A 316 14.60 -13.70 2.20
N SER A 317 13.33 -14.01 1.96
CA SER A 317 12.63 -13.63 0.72
C SER A 317 11.56 -12.60 1.03
N PHE A 318 11.67 -11.48 0.34
CA PHE A 318 10.67 -10.42 0.28
C PHE A 318 9.87 -10.62 -1.00
N ALA A 319 8.67 -11.19 -0.90
CA ALA A 319 7.84 -11.50 -2.06
C ALA A 319 6.55 -10.67 -2.00
N GLY A 320 6.46 -9.66 -2.87
CA GLY A 320 5.29 -8.79 -2.92
C GLY A 320 5.16 -7.88 -1.70
N VAL A 321 6.29 -7.38 -1.16
CA VAL A 321 6.30 -6.45 -0.03
C VAL A 321 6.24 -5.00 -0.52
N SER A 322 5.98 -4.05 0.38
CA SER A 322 6.08 -2.64 0.02
C SER A 322 7.54 -2.23 -0.24
N PRO A 323 7.81 -1.33 -1.22
CA PRO A 323 9.13 -0.73 -1.41
C PRO A 323 9.64 -0.01 -0.16
N ASP A 324 8.75 0.53 0.67
CA ASP A 324 9.07 1.18 1.95
C ASP A 324 9.81 0.24 2.90
N LEU A 325 9.41 -1.04 3.00
CA LEU A 325 10.09 -2.02 3.85
C LEU A 325 11.50 -2.32 3.33
N LEU A 326 11.65 -2.51 2.02
CA LEU A 326 12.96 -2.80 1.42
C LEU A 326 13.91 -1.62 1.53
N ALA A 327 13.41 -0.41 1.29
CA ALA A 327 14.19 0.81 1.45
C ALA A 327 14.68 0.97 2.90
N ASP A 328 13.83 0.65 3.88
CA ASP A 328 14.20 0.71 5.29
C ASP A 328 15.24 -0.35 5.67
N VAL A 329 15.08 -1.59 5.20
CA VAL A 329 16.07 -2.65 5.43
C VAL A 329 17.40 -2.30 4.76
N ALA A 330 17.37 -1.79 3.53
CA ALA A 330 18.56 -1.35 2.81
C ALA A 330 19.31 -0.22 3.54
N SER A 331 18.58 0.74 4.11
CA SER A 331 19.18 1.89 4.79
C SER A 331 19.61 1.60 6.23
N SER A 332 18.84 0.80 6.97
CA SER A 332 19.07 0.54 8.39
C SER A 332 19.92 -0.71 8.65
N GLY A 333 20.00 -1.63 7.70
CA GLY A 333 20.57 -2.96 7.92
C GLY A 333 19.77 -3.80 8.92
N LEU A 334 18.52 -3.43 9.22
CA LEU A 334 17.67 -4.10 10.21
C LEU A 334 16.33 -4.49 9.59
N LEU A 335 15.91 -5.72 9.88
CA LEU A 335 14.57 -6.23 9.65
C LEU A 335 13.85 -6.36 10.99
N TRP A 336 12.79 -5.57 11.20
CA TRP A 336 11.98 -5.67 12.40
C TRP A 336 10.84 -6.66 12.23
N VAL A 337 10.90 -7.77 12.96
CA VAL A 337 9.86 -8.81 12.95
C VAL A 337 8.87 -8.59 14.09
N LEU A 338 7.58 -8.73 13.82
CA LEU A 338 6.52 -8.62 14.82
C LEU A 338 6.41 -9.93 15.61
N GLY A 339 6.68 -9.86 16.91
CA GLY A 339 6.62 -10.98 17.84
C GLY A 339 7.81 -11.94 17.73
N ALA A 340 7.66 -13.13 18.33
CA ALA A 340 8.69 -14.15 18.36
C ALA A 340 8.89 -14.81 16.99
N LEU A 341 10.15 -15.09 16.65
CA LEU A 341 10.50 -15.84 15.46
C LEU A 341 10.00 -17.28 15.57
N ARG A 342 9.29 -17.75 14.54
CA ARG A 342 8.93 -19.16 14.41
C ARG A 342 10.01 -19.87 13.58
N HIS A 343 10.39 -21.08 13.98
CA HIS A 343 11.40 -21.86 13.28
C HIS A 343 10.96 -22.18 11.86
N GLY A 344 11.57 -21.51 10.87
CA GLY A 344 11.36 -21.75 9.44
C GLY A 344 9.95 -21.33 8.99
N GLY A 345 9.85 -20.30 8.15
CA GLY A 345 8.56 -19.94 7.57
C GLY A 345 8.28 -18.45 7.45
N ARG A 346 7.00 -18.16 7.21
CA ARG A 346 6.49 -16.80 7.05
C ARG A 346 6.52 -16.06 8.39
N ALA A 347 7.18 -14.91 8.40
CA ALA A 347 7.12 -13.93 9.47
C ALA A 347 6.36 -12.69 8.98
N VAL A 348 5.96 -11.83 9.91
CA VAL A 348 5.45 -10.50 9.58
C VAL A 348 6.53 -9.51 9.99
N ALA A 349 7.04 -8.75 9.03
CA ALA A 349 8.02 -7.70 9.24
C ALA A 349 7.37 -6.32 9.10
N GLY A 350 7.87 -5.33 9.82
CA GLY A 350 7.37 -3.96 9.77
C GLY A 350 8.49 -2.99 10.10
N VAL A 351 8.12 -1.76 10.46
CA VAL A 351 9.06 -0.75 10.94
C VAL A 351 8.40 0.00 12.11
N PRO A 352 9.05 0.09 13.28
CA PRO A 352 8.51 0.83 14.41
C PRO A 352 8.17 2.29 14.05
N GLY A 353 7.02 2.76 14.52
CA GLY A 353 6.47 4.09 14.25
C GLY A 353 5.90 4.29 12.85
N ARG A 354 5.85 3.25 12.00
CA ARG A 354 5.37 3.37 10.61
C ARG A 354 4.20 2.44 10.32
N PRO A 355 3.33 2.80 9.35
CA PRO A 355 2.18 2.00 8.98
C PRO A 355 2.56 0.83 8.07
N LEU A 356 3.44 -0.05 8.54
CA LEU A 356 4.00 -1.16 7.78
C LEU A 356 3.87 -2.47 8.57
N ALA A 357 3.24 -3.47 7.96
CA ALA A 357 3.46 -4.86 8.32
C ALA A 357 3.20 -5.77 7.11
N GLU A 358 4.25 -6.43 6.64
CA GLU A 358 4.23 -7.28 5.44
C GLU A 358 4.76 -8.67 5.75
N SER A 359 4.34 -9.66 4.96
CA SER A 359 4.87 -11.01 5.12
C SER A 359 6.22 -11.14 4.43
N VAL A 360 7.18 -11.69 5.17
CA VAL A 360 8.48 -12.11 4.66
C VAL A 360 8.65 -13.59 4.90
N THR A 361 9.43 -14.28 4.07
CA THR A 361 9.69 -15.71 4.26
C THR A 361 11.12 -15.91 4.71
N LEU A 362 11.31 -16.49 5.89
CA LEU A 362 12.61 -16.88 6.41
C LEU A 362 12.90 -18.31 5.96
N GLY A 363 13.87 -18.44 5.08
CA GLY A 363 14.30 -19.67 4.45
C GLY A 363 15.15 -20.55 5.36
N ARG A 364 15.77 -21.56 4.74
CA ARG A 364 16.71 -22.48 5.39
C ARG A 364 18.04 -21.77 5.68
N ARG A 365 18.81 -22.36 6.60
CA ARG A 365 20.17 -21.91 6.95
C ARG A 365 21.01 -21.85 5.68
N THR A 366 21.73 -20.75 5.48
CA THR A 366 22.83 -20.72 4.50
C THR A 366 23.90 -21.66 5.04
N MET A 367 24.14 -22.77 4.34
CA MET A 367 25.34 -23.56 4.62
C MET A 367 26.50 -22.70 4.14
N GLU A 368 27.35 -22.27 5.06
CA GLU A 368 28.61 -21.61 4.71
C GLU A 368 29.39 -22.55 3.78
N GLY A 369 29.80 -22.00 2.63
CA GLY A 369 30.75 -22.63 1.72
C GLY A 369 32.17 -22.24 2.05
#